data_AF-A0A821FUU0-F1
#
_entry.id   AF-A0A821FUU0-F1
#
_cell.length_a   1.000
_cell.length_b   1.000
_cell.length_c   1.000
_cell.angle_alpha   90.00
_cell.angle_beta   90.00
_cell.angle_gamma   90.00
#
_symmetry.space_group_name_H-M   'P 1'
#
loop_
_entity.id
_entity.type
_entity.pdbx_description
1 polymer ?
#
loop_
_entity_poly.entity_id
_entity_poly.type
_entity_poly.pdbx_seq_one_letter_code
_entity_poly.pdbx_strand_id
1 'polypeptide(L)'
;MRLYCLSDDPNVPCFILTVNGRSILLDFPLPIDHLLDYLPIPSPGCLNRFSSLPKYKLLSFNKENNLPQQINELRLLHNQIYVYSPIEFYTLDSNQYDFSLIDIILISNYETFLALPYLFKKYKNLNAQIYLTEPTYRFGQQLMYEIVAYVEQQSKMIQTNNEWKYDSNIFDAIEEQQKDKKLKLFSYAQKLMPCYSIEYVDKCLSHAKVIHFNEQIDLYSSIRASAISSGYCLGSCNWQLDINVNHNQTSKIETSSSQSNLTRFIYMSSSTTLETYSTKFNYDSFINCDYLLLSNLCPLSTIDASINGPELTKKIENILNDHGSVLIPCSSTGLIFEMFEFLTNYFEQINLLNIHMYFISPISNANLSISNAMSEWVTEQRQIASFSGTPPFKHNELIKTKCLITIPSDRLDDTETLINFEQPSIIVTGDVTLR
;
A
#
# COMPACT_ATOMS: atom_id res chain seq x y z
N MET A 1 -10.03 20.12 -20.90
CA MET A 1 -9.64 19.08 -19.94
C MET A 1 -9.29 17.81 -20.72
N ARG A 2 -8.19 17.13 -20.41
CA ARG A 2 -7.89 15.77 -20.92
C ARG A 2 -7.43 14.88 -19.78
N LEU A 3 -7.88 13.64 -19.77
CA LEU A 3 -7.53 12.63 -18.77
C LEU A 3 -6.70 11.54 -19.45
N TYR A 4 -5.57 11.17 -18.85
CA TYR A 4 -4.72 10.06 -19.28
C TYR A 4 -4.72 8.99 -18.18
N CYS A 5 -4.97 7.74 -18.54
CA CYS A 5 -4.84 6.59 -17.65
C CYS A 5 -3.44 5.99 -17.80
N LEU A 6 -2.72 5.84 -16.70
CA LEU A 6 -1.36 5.27 -16.70
C LEU A 6 -1.31 3.80 -16.32
N SER A 7 -2.36 3.30 -15.68
CA SER A 7 -2.48 1.90 -15.28
C SER A 7 -3.49 1.17 -16.16
N ASP A 8 -3.14 -0.06 -16.52
CA ASP A 8 -4.08 -0.99 -17.17
C ASP A 8 -4.86 -1.83 -16.12
N ASP A 9 -4.47 -1.76 -14.84
CA ASP A 9 -5.15 -2.44 -13.74
C ASP A 9 -6.14 -1.49 -13.03
N PRO A 10 -7.45 -1.82 -13.03
CA PRO A 10 -8.47 -0.98 -12.38
C PRO A 10 -8.32 -0.88 -10.86
N ASN A 11 -7.58 -1.77 -10.21
CA ASN A 11 -7.31 -1.75 -8.76
C ASN A 11 -6.02 -0.99 -8.40
N VAL A 12 -5.26 -0.54 -9.39
CA VAL A 12 -4.03 0.23 -9.22
C VAL A 12 -4.16 1.54 -10.00
N PRO A 13 -5.14 2.41 -9.66
CA PRO A 13 -5.47 3.59 -10.44
C PRO A 13 -4.36 4.61 -10.38
N CYS A 14 -4.10 5.22 -11.53
CA CYS A 14 -3.17 6.32 -11.65
C CYS A 14 -3.56 7.12 -12.89
N PHE A 15 -3.90 8.39 -12.67
CA PHE A 15 -4.42 9.24 -13.73
C PHE A 15 -3.66 10.55 -13.80
N ILE A 16 -3.52 11.08 -15.01
CA ILE A 16 -3.05 12.44 -15.23
C ILE A 16 -4.20 13.26 -15.79
N LEU A 17 -4.62 14.26 -15.04
CA LEU A 17 -5.60 15.24 -15.44
C LEU A 17 -4.89 16.50 -15.92
N THR A 18 -5.06 16.83 -17.21
CA THR A 18 -4.55 18.07 -17.80
C THR A 18 -5.68 19.08 -17.97
N VAL A 19 -5.54 20.21 -17.29
CA VAL A 19 -6.53 21.29 -17.23
C VAL A 19 -5.78 22.60 -17.32
N ASN A 20 -6.21 23.49 -18.23
CA ASN A 20 -5.69 24.85 -18.30
C ASN A 20 -4.15 24.96 -18.44
N GLY A 21 -3.55 24.00 -19.14
CA GLY A 21 -2.09 23.92 -19.31
C GLY A 21 -1.33 23.40 -18.08
N ARG A 22 -2.04 22.94 -17.04
CA ARG A 22 -1.49 22.30 -15.85
C ARG A 22 -1.73 20.81 -15.85
N SER A 23 -0.82 20.09 -15.23
CA SER A 23 -0.86 18.63 -15.15
C SER A 23 -0.94 18.18 -13.69
N ILE A 24 -2.05 17.52 -13.36
CA ILE A 24 -2.34 17.01 -12.03
C ILE A 24 -2.25 15.49 -12.08
N LEU A 25 -1.33 14.91 -11.31
CA LEU A 25 -1.26 13.47 -11.07
C LEU A 25 -2.23 13.12 -9.94
N LEU A 26 -3.17 12.22 -10.22
CA LEU A 26 -4.12 11.65 -9.25
C LEU A 26 -3.63 10.25 -8.91
N ASP A 27 -3.13 10.10 -7.69
CA ASP A 27 -2.52 8.89 -7.15
C ASP A 27 -1.31 8.35 -7.96
N PHE A 28 -0.38 7.72 -7.26
CA PHE A 28 0.79 7.03 -7.82
C PHE A 28 1.14 5.77 -6.98
N PRO A 29 0.27 4.74 -7.03
CA PRO A 29 0.46 3.51 -6.27
C PRO A 29 1.69 2.73 -6.74
N LEU A 30 2.19 1.85 -5.88
CA LEU A 30 3.26 0.90 -6.21
C LEU A 30 2.64 -0.46 -6.57
N PRO A 31 2.74 -0.92 -7.83
CA PRO A 31 2.32 -2.27 -8.18
C PRO A 31 3.23 -3.31 -7.49
N ILE A 32 2.61 -4.31 -6.87
CA ILE A 32 3.30 -5.36 -6.10
C ILE A 32 2.91 -6.79 -6.52
N ASP A 33 2.03 -6.92 -7.51
CA ASP A 33 1.53 -8.21 -8.01
C ASP A 33 2.64 -9.17 -8.47
N HIS A 34 3.71 -8.64 -9.04
CA HIS A 34 4.85 -9.42 -9.54
C HIS A 34 5.71 -9.99 -8.41
N LEU A 35 5.58 -9.48 -7.18
CA LEU A 35 6.34 -10.00 -6.05
C LEU A 35 6.02 -11.46 -5.76
N LEU A 36 4.81 -11.93 -6.09
CA LEU A 36 4.43 -13.34 -5.93
C LEU A 36 5.29 -14.31 -6.76
N ASP A 37 5.94 -13.83 -7.82
CA ASP A 37 6.88 -14.60 -8.64
C ASP A 37 8.26 -14.78 -7.98
N TYR A 38 8.57 -14.00 -6.95
CA TYR A 38 9.77 -14.19 -6.13
C TYR A 38 9.55 -15.30 -5.10
N LEU A 39 10.63 -15.92 -4.64
CA LEU A 39 10.60 -16.71 -3.41
C LEU A 39 10.47 -15.77 -2.19
N PRO A 40 9.79 -16.19 -1.12
CA PRO A 40 9.74 -15.42 0.12
C PRO A 40 11.13 -15.12 0.67
N ILE A 41 11.25 -14.00 1.36
CA ILE A 41 12.39 -13.60 2.18
C ILE A 41 12.66 -14.74 3.15
N PRO A 42 13.84 -15.39 3.05
CA PRO A 42 14.20 -16.40 4.01
C PRO A 42 14.33 -15.75 5.39
N SER A 43 13.66 -16.27 6.41
CA SER A 43 14.16 -16.06 7.77
C SER A 43 15.54 -16.73 7.91
N PRO A 44 16.42 -16.30 8.82
CA PRO A 44 17.76 -16.90 8.99
C PRO A 44 17.71 -18.43 9.13
N GLY A 45 16.68 -18.97 9.78
CA GLY A 45 16.45 -20.41 9.91
C GLY A 45 16.01 -21.13 8.62
N CYS A 46 15.45 -20.40 7.65
CA CYS A 46 14.96 -20.92 6.37
C CYS A 46 15.92 -20.63 5.19
N LEU A 47 16.99 -19.85 5.39
CA LEU A 47 17.95 -19.47 4.35
C LEU A 47 18.53 -20.68 3.58
N ASN A 48 18.86 -21.75 4.31
CA ASN A 48 19.39 -22.98 3.72
C ASN A 48 18.33 -23.74 2.90
N ARG A 49 17.04 -23.55 3.17
CA ARG A 49 15.96 -24.24 2.46
C ARG A 49 15.74 -23.69 1.06
N PHE A 50 15.72 -22.37 0.90
CA PHE A 50 15.48 -21.76 -0.41
C PHE A 50 16.72 -21.75 -1.30
N SER A 51 17.91 -21.55 -0.72
CA SER A 51 19.17 -21.62 -1.46
C SER A 51 19.46 -23.02 -2.02
N SER A 52 19.02 -24.07 -1.33
CA SER A 52 19.19 -25.48 -1.76
C SER A 52 18.15 -25.97 -2.77
N LEU A 53 17.13 -25.17 -3.10
CA LEU A 53 16.14 -25.56 -4.10
C LEU A 53 16.79 -25.80 -5.48
N PRO A 54 16.27 -26.76 -6.28
CA PRO A 54 16.80 -27.04 -7.61
C PRO A 54 16.79 -25.78 -8.47
N LYS A 55 17.94 -25.46 -9.08
CA LYS A 55 18.03 -24.35 -10.04
C LYS A 55 17.36 -24.75 -11.35
N TYR A 56 16.70 -23.78 -11.99
CA TYR A 56 16.11 -24.03 -13.30
C TYR A 56 17.20 -24.27 -14.36
N LYS A 57 16.95 -25.26 -15.22
CA LYS A 57 17.84 -25.67 -16.30
C LYS A 57 17.11 -25.48 -17.62
N LEU A 58 17.52 -24.46 -18.37
CA LEU A 58 16.97 -24.19 -19.68
C LEU A 58 17.60 -25.14 -20.71
N LEU A 59 16.76 -25.88 -21.43
CA LEU A 59 17.21 -26.70 -22.55
C LEU A 59 17.43 -25.76 -23.75
N SER A 60 18.67 -25.60 -24.22
CA SER A 60 18.95 -24.82 -25.42
C SER A 60 18.59 -25.65 -26.65
N PHE A 61 17.72 -25.14 -27.53
CA PHE A 61 17.35 -25.82 -28.77
C PHE A 61 18.39 -25.63 -29.90
N ASN A 62 19.33 -24.69 -29.76
CA ASN A 62 20.12 -24.17 -30.91
C ASN A 62 21.65 -24.28 -30.80
N LYS A 63 22.20 -25.13 -29.91
CA LYS A 63 23.65 -25.40 -29.90
C LYS A 63 23.89 -26.89 -30.08
N GLU A 64 24.78 -27.25 -30.99
CA GLU A 64 25.19 -28.61 -31.35
C GLU A 64 25.65 -29.49 -30.16
N ASN A 65 25.81 -28.89 -28.98
CA ASN A 65 25.92 -29.57 -27.70
C ASN A 65 24.69 -29.25 -26.84
N ASN A 66 23.79 -30.23 -26.67
CA ASN A 66 22.60 -30.21 -25.81
C ASN A 66 22.94 -30.11 -24.30
N LEU A 67 23.75 -29.12 -23.90
CA LEU A 67 24.06 -28.88 -22.49
C LEU A 67 23.05 -27.86 -21.95
N PRO A 68 22.31 -28.20 -20.87
CA PRO A 68 21.35 -27.27 -20.28
C PRO A 68 22.08 -26.05 -19.71
N GLN A 69 21.60 -24.85 -20.05
CA GLN A 69 22.06 -23.62 -19.41
C GLN A 69 21.36 -23.48 -18.06
N GLN A 70 22.14 -23.48 -16.98
CA GLN A 70 21.61 -23.32 -15.63
C GLN A 70 21.48 -21.83 -15.31
N ILE A 71 20.30 -21.41 -14.86
CA ILE A 71 20.03 -20.03 -14.46
C ILE A 71 20.08 -19.97 -12.94
N ASN A 72 20.99 -19.17 -12.39
CA ASN A 72 21.33 -19.20 -10.97
C ASN A 72 20.29 -18.51 -10.09
N GLU A 73 19.44 -17.69 -10.68
CA GLU A 73 18.45 -16.84 -10.02
C GLU A 73 17.06 -17.47 -10.08
N LEU A 74 16.86 -18.51 -10.90
CA LEU A 74 15.59 -19.20 -11.00
C LEU A 74 15.61 -20.51 -10.20
N ARG A 75 14.56 -20.73 -9.41
CA ARG A 75 14.36 -21.93 -8.59
C ARG A 75 13.09 -22.66 -8.99
N LEU A 76 13.12 -23.98 -8.91
CA LEU A 76 11.97 -24.84 -9.15
C LEU A 76 11.40 -25.33 -7.81
N LEU A 77 10.11 -25.10 -7.60
CA LEU A 77 9.36 -25.60 -6.45
C LEU A 77 7.97 -26.06 -6.92
N HIS A 78 7.60 -27.30 -6.65
CA HIS A 78 6.32 -27.90 -7.09
C HIS A 78 6.00 -27.68 -8.59
N ASN A 79 7.01 -27.83 -9.44
CA ASN A 79 6.93 -27.62 -10.89
C ASN A 79 6.54 -26.17 -11.29
N GLN A 80 6.74 -25.20 -10.40
CA GLN A 80 6.63 -23.75 -10.66
C GLN A 80 8.02 -23.12 -10.55
N ILE A 81 8.24 -22.08 -11.36
CA ILE A 81 9.48 -21.31 -11.36
C ILE A 81 9.29 -20.12 -10.43
N TYR A 82 10.30 -19.81 -9.63
CA TYR A 82 10.35 -18.62 -8.80
C TYR A 82 11.69 -17.92 -8.94
N VAL A 83 11.70 -16.61 -8.71
CA VAL A 83 12.91 -15.80 -8.68
C VAL A 83 13.52 -15.79 -7.27
N TYR A 84 14.79 -16.15 -7.20
CA TYR A 84 15.64 -16.10 -6.02
C TYR A 84 16.75 -15.07 -6.22
N SER A 85 16.34 -13.81 -6.16
CA SER A 85 17.19 -12.63 -6.23
C SER A 85 16.61 -11.50 -5.36
N PRO A 86 17.38 -10.44 -5.06
CA PRO A 86 16.85 -9.29 -4.32
C PRO A 86 15.61 -8.72 -5.02
N ILE A 87 14.56 -8.42 -4.23
CA ILE A 87 13.30 -7.88 -4.75
C ILE A 87 13.56 -6.53 -5.44
N GLU A 88 12.94 -6.39 -6.62
CA GLU A 88 12.88 -5.14 -7.37
C GLU A 88 11.42 -4.81 -7.68
N PHE A 89 11.16 -3.54 -7.91
CA PHE A 89 9.82 -3.02 -8.17
C PHE A 89 9.74 -2.39 -9.55
N TYR A 90 8.57 -2.44 -10.18
CA TYR A 90 8.28 -1.59 -11.32
C TYR A 90 7.34 -0.48 -10.91
N THR A 91 7.33 0.60 -11.68
CA THR A 91 6.40 1.71 -11.49
C THR A 91 5.58 1.92 -12.75
N LEU A 92 4.48 2.65 -12.61
CA LEU A 92 3.64 3.08 -13.72
C LEU A 92 4.41 4.15 -14.50
N ASP A 93 5.17 3.73 -15.50
CA ASP A 93 5.92 4.59 -16.39
C ASP A 93 5.36 4.44 -17.81
N SER A 94 5.13 5.57 -18.46
CA SER A 94 4.56 5.63 -19.79
C SER A 94 5.48 6.42 -20.70
N ASN A 95 5.87 5.81 -21.82
CA ASN A 95 6.57 6.52 -22.89
C ASN A 95 5.70 7.59 -23.55
N GLN A 96 4.39 7.62 -23.24
CA GLN A 96 3.43 8.55 -23.83
C GLN A 96 3.33 9.87 -23.06
N TYR A 97 3.82 9.92 -21.82
CA TYR A 97 3.71 11.12 -20.98
C TYR A 97 5.04 11.46 -20.30
N ASP A 98 5.47 12.70 -20.44
CA ASP A 98 6.65 13.21 -19.74
C ASP A 98 6.26 13.69 -18.33
N PHE A 99 6.58 12.88 -17.33
CA PHE A 99 6.27 13.17 -15.93
C PHE A 99 7.00 14.41 -15.40
N SER A 100 8.02 14.94 -16.07
CA SER A 100 8.66 16.20 -15.69
C SER A 100 7.70 17.40 -15.80
N LEU A 101 6.59 17.25 -16.54
CA LEU A 101 5.55 18.25 -16.73
C LEU A 101 4.48 18.26 -15.63
N ILE A 102 4.59 17.39 -14.63
CA ILE A 102 3.63 17.32 -13.53
C ILE A 102 3.86 18.50 -12.58
N ASP A 103 2.82 19.30 -12.37
CA ASP A 103 2.85 20.45 -11.47
C ASP A 103 2.37 20.07 -10.05
N ILE A 104 1.35 19.19 -9.99
CA ILE A 104 0.60 18.89 -8.76
C ILE A 104 0.40 17.39 -8.66
N ILE A 105 0.50 16.86 -7.45
CA ILE A 105 0.19 15.47 -7.13
C ILE A 105 -0.86 15.48 -6.03
N LEU A 106 -2.00 14.83 -6.26
CA LEU A 106 -3.08 14.68 -5.29
C LEU A 106 -3.17 13.20 -4.89
N ILE A 107 -3.04 12.94 -3.59
CA ILE A 107 -2.99 11.58 -3.05
C ILE A 107 -4.21 11.31 -2.18
N SER A 108 -4.87 10.20 -2.45
CA SER A 108 -6.18 9.89 -1.89
C SER A 108 -6.12 9.08 -0.61
N ASN A 109 -5.12 8.20 -0.44
CA ASN A 109 -4.93 7.39 0.77
C ASN A 109 -3.46 6.96 0.92
N TYR A 110 -3.11 6.28 2.01
CA TYR A 110 -1.71 5.96 2.31
C TYR A 110 -1.06 4.90 1.41
N GLU A 111 -1.83 4.13 0.64
CA GLU A 111 -1.34 3.08 -0.26
C GLU A 111 -1.08 3.61 -1.67
N THR A 112 -1.75 4.71 -2.02
CA THR A 112 -1.79 5.27 -3.38
C THR A 112 -0.64 6.19 -3.71
N PHE A 113 0.46 6.20 -2.95
CA PHE A 113 1.64 7.04 -3.28
C PHE A 113 3.00 6.37 -3.03
N LEU A 114 3.00 5.06 -2.79
CA LEU A 114 4.20 4.30 -2.46
C LEU A 114 5.24 4.30 -3.59
N ALA A 115 4.86 4.59 -4.84
CA ALA A 115 5.80 4.70 -5.95
C ALA A 115 6.44 6.09 -6.12
N LEU A 116 5.98 7.12 -5.39
CA LEU A 116 6.47 8.49 -5.59
C LEU A 116 7.99 8.67 -5.37
N PRO A 117 8.67 7.98 -4.42
CA PRO A 117 10.12 8.10 -4.30
C PRO A 117 10.87 7.74 -5.59
N TYR A 118 10.37 6.79 -6.39
CA TYR A 118 10.94 6.47 -7.71
C TYR A 118 10.77 7.63 -8.70
N LEU A 119 9.64 8.32 -8.66
CA LEU A 119 9.36 9.47 -9.52
C LEU A 119 10.37 10.60 -9.26
N PHE A 120 10.57 10.97 -8.00
CA PHE A 120 11.53 12.01 -7.59
C PHE A 120 13.00 11.58 -7.74
N LYS A 121 13.28 10.27 -7.80
CA LYS A 121 14.59 9.71 -8.14
C LYS A 121 14.86 9.82 -9.64
N LYS A 122 13.89 9.48 -10.48
CA LYS A 122 14.00 9.51 -11.95
C LYS A 122 14.06 10.93 -12.50
N TYR A 123 13.18 11.82 -12.02
CA TYR A 123 13.06 13.19 -12.52
C TYR A 123 13.63 14.19 -11.50
N LYS A 124 14.95 14.44 -11.57
CA LYS A 124 15.67 15.29 -10.60
C LYS A 124 15.15 16.73 -10.49
N ASN A 125 14.58 17.26 -11.57
CA ASN A 125 14.07 18.63 -11.66
C ASN A 125 12.55 18.71 -11.43
N LEU A 126 11.90 17.61 -11.06
CA LEU A 126 10.47 17.62 -10.73
C LEU A 126 10.26 18.46 -9.47
N ASN A 127 9.47 19.54 -9.61
CA ASN A 127 9.12 20.44 -8.52
C ASN A 127 7.61 20.40 -8.25
N ALA A 128 7.03 19.21 -8.35
CA ALA A 128 5.61 19.01 -8.15
C ALA A 128 5.25 19.12 -6.66
N GLN A 129 4.20 19.86 -6.35
CA GLN A 129 3.68 19.93 -4.99
C GLN A 129 2.73 18.76 -4.74
N ILE A 130 2.97 18.00 -3.66
CA ILE A 130 2.12 16.88 -3.26
C ILE A 130 1.11 17.38 -2.22
N TYR A 131 -0.17 17.07 -2.40
CA TYR A 131 -1.23 17.35 -1.44
C TYR A 131 -1.86 16.05 -0.95
N LEU A 132 -2.03 15.95 0.35
CA LEU A 132 -2.59 14.79 1.04
C LEU A 132 -3.03 15.16 2.45
N THR A 133 -3.80 14.28 3.09
CA THR A 133 -4.23 14.44 4.48
C THR A 133 -3.14 13.99 5.46
N GLU A 134 -3.20 14.47 6.72
CA GLU A 134 -2.18 14.14 7.74
C GLU A 134 -2.06 12.62 8.00
N PRO A 135 -3.15 11.85 8.17
CA PRO A 135 -3.01 10.40 8.37
C PRO A 135 -2.42 9.71 7.15
N THR A 136 -2.81 10.14 5.94
CA THR A 136 -2.27 9.62 4.69
C THR A 136 -0.76 9.84 4.61
N TYR A 137 -0.29 11.02 5.01
CA TYR A 137 1.13 11.35 5.07
C TYR A 137 1.88 10.44 6.04
N ARG A 138 1.40 10.34 7.28
CA ARG A 138 2.08 9.60 8.35
C ARG A 138 2.12 8.11 8.08
N PHE A 139 0.99 7.53 7.68
CA PHE A 139 0.90 6.11 7.40
C PHE A 139 1.65 5.72 6.13
N GLY A 140 1.56 6.52 5.07
CA GLY A 140 2.34 6.25 3.85
C GLY A 140 3.83 6.36 4.08
N GLN A 141 4.29 7.31 4.91
CA GLN A 141 5.69 7.38 5.34
C GLN A 141 6.13 6.08 6.06
N GLN A 142 5.32 5.57 6.99
CA GLN A 142 5.65 4.32 7.69
C GLN A 142 5.68 3.13 6.71
N LEU A 143 4.71 3.00 5.81
CA LEU A 143 4.71 1.94 4.80
C LEU A 143 5.94 2.01 3.89
N MET A 144 6.36 3.22 3.50
CA MET A 144 7.60 3.39 2.74
C MET A 144 8.83 2.91 3.52
N TYR A 145 8.92 3.20 4.82
CA TYR A 145 10.01 2.70 5.68
C TYR A 145 9.96 1.19 5.87
N GLU A 146 8.77 0.61 6.01
CA GLU A 146 8.60 -0.84 6.13
C GLU A 146 9.07 -1.57 4.86
N ILE A 147 8.72 -1.06 3.67
CA ILE A 147 9.21 -1.60 2.40
C ILE A 147 10.75 -1.59 2.35
N VAL A 148 11.38 -0.47 2.71
CA VAL A 148 12.85 -0.37 2.73
C VAL A 148 13.45 -1.37 3.71
N ALA A 149 12.91 -1.45 4.93
CA ALA A 149 13.41 -2.34 5.96
C ALA A 149 13.38 -3.82 5.52
N TYR A 150 12.27 -4.29 4.94
CA TYR A 150 12.16 -5.67 4.47
C TYR A 150 13.11 -5.97 3.31
N VAL A 151 13.22 -5.06 2.33
CA VAL A 151 14.12 -5.27 1.18
C VAL A 151 15.59 -5.22 1.59
N GLU A 152 15.96 -4.35 2.52
CA GLU A 152 17.33 -4.29 3.06
C GLU A 152 17.69 -5.57 3.84
N GLN A 153 16.76 -6.09 4.65
CA GLN A 153 16.95 -7.36 5.36
C GLN A 153 17.16 -8.51 4.37
N GLN A 154 16.33 -8.61 3.33
CA GLN A 154 16.47 -9.62 2.29
C GLN A 154 17.79 -9.49 1.51
N SER A 155 18.18 -8.27 1.15
CA SER A 155 19.38 -8.01 0.34
C SER A 155 20.66 -8.40 1.07
N LYS A 156 20.68 -8.37 2.42
CA LYS A 156 21.79 -8.90 3.22
C LYS A 156 21.91 -10.42 3.15
N MET A 157 20.78 -11.11 2.93
CA MET A 157 20.67 -12.56 2.95
C MET A 157 20.88 -13.21 1.58
N ILE A 158 20.46 -12.56 0.50
CA ILE A 158 20.56 -13.07 -0.87
C ILE A 158 21.77 -12.46 -1.58
N GLN A 159 22.74 -13.29 -1.97
CA GLN A 159 23.98 -12.86 -2.64
C GLN A 159 23.96 -13.00 -4.17
N THR A 160 22.79 -13.22 -4.79
CA THR A 160 22.62 -13.30 -6.24
C THR A 160 22.39 -11.91 -6.84
N ASN A 161 22.77 -11.72 -8.11
CA ASN A 161 22.59 -10.45 -8.82
C ASN A 161 21.26 -10.43 -9.59
N ASN A 162 20.87 -9.25 -10.07
CA ASN A 162 19.66 -9.05 -10.89
C ASN A 162 19.99 -8.97 -12.39
N GLU A 163 21.12 -9.52 -12.85
CA GLU A 163 21.53 -9.41 -14.27
C GLU A 163 20.68 -10.27 -15.20
N TRP A 164 20.04 -11.30 -14.67
CA TRP A 164 19.12 -12.19 -15.38
C TRP A 164 18.01 -11.42 -16.14
N LYS A 165 17.64 -10.21 -15.67
CA LYS A 165 16.62 -9.36 -16.28
C LYS A 165 16.98 -8.80 -17.67
N TYR A 166 18.25 -8.83 -18.06
CA TYR A 166 18.73 -8.29 -19.33
C TYR A 166 18.90 -9.34 -20.44
N ASP A 167 18.77 -10.63 -20.12
CA ASP A 167 18.89 -11.70 -21.11
C ASP A 167 17.52 -12.04 -21.71
N SER A 168 17.09 -11.28 -22.73
CA SER A 168 15.78 -11.46 -23.36
C SER A 168 15.59 -12.85 -23.97
N ASN A 169 16.67 -13.48 -24.45
CA ASN A 169 16.62 -14.80 -25.07
C ASN A 169 16.22 -15.89 -24.05
N ILE A 170 16.53 -15.69 -22.77
CA ILE A 170 16.12 -16.58 -21.69
C ILE A 170 14.61 -16.53 -21.51
N PHE A 171 13.98 -15.35 -21.58
CA PHE A 171 12.54 -15.21 -21.36
C PHE A 171 11.72 -15.89 -22.44
N ASP A 172 12.05 -15.64 -23.71
CA ASP A 172 11.36 -16.25 -24.84
C ASP A 172 11.45 -17.79 -24.79
N ALA A 173 12.63 -18.31 -24.45
CA ALA A 173 12.85 -19.74 -24.33
C ALA A 173 12.12 -20.38 -23.13
N ILE A 174 12.02 -19.67 -22.00
CA ILE A 174 11.24 -20.15 -20.84
C ILE A 174 9.74 -20.12 -21.16
N GLU A 175 9.24 -19.04 -21.77
CA GLU A 175 7.82 -18.93 -22.17
C GLU A 175 7.44 -20.04 -23.15
N GLU A 176 8.31 -20.39 -24.10
CA GLU A 176 8.07 -21.48 -25.04
C GLU A 176 8.04 -22.86 -24.35
N GLN A 177 8.90 -23.08 -23.35
CA GLN A 177 8.97 -24.33 -22.59
C GLN A 177 7.90 -24.46 -21.49
N GLN A 178 7.30 -23.35 -21.04
CA GLN A 178 6.36 -23.28 -19.92
C GLN A 178 5.05 -22.58 -20.35
N LYS A 179 4.43 -23.05 -21.44
CA LYS A 179 3.21 -22.47 -22.04
C LYS A 179 2.06 -22.21 -21.07
N ASP A 180 1.96 -22.97 -19.98
CA ASP A 180 0.87 -22.87 -19.00
C ASP A 180 1.23 -22.06 -17.73
N LYS A 181 2.47 -21.56 -17.58
CA LYS A 181 2.97 -20.90 -16.38
C LYS A 181 3.81 -19.66 -16.71
N LYS A 182 3.14 -18.63 -17.21
CA LYS A 182 3.77 -17.33 -17.47
C LYS A 182 4.01 -16.58 -16.15
N LEU A 183 5.27 -16.33 -15.81
CA LEU A 183 5.63 -15.41 -14.73
C LEU A 183 5.25 -13.99 -15.17
N LYS A 184 4.44 -13.30 -14.38
CA LYS A 184 4.02 -11.91 -14.65
C LYS A 184 5.27 -11.02 -14.79
N LEU A 185 6.26 -11.28 -13.94
CA LEU A 185 7.54 -10.58 -13.84
C LEU A 185 8.28 -10.43 -15.19
N PHE A 186 8.22 -11.44 -16.07
CA PHE A 186 8.95 -11.40 -17.35
C PHE A 186 8.47 -10.29 -18.27
N SER A 187 7.19 -9.92 -18.20
CA SER A 187 6.62 -8.84 -19.01
C SER A 187 7.20 -7.46 -18.66
N TYR A 188 7.78 -7.32 -17.46
CA TYR A 188 8.27 -6.05 -16.94
C TYR A 188 9.73 -6.13 -16.46
N ALA A 189 10.44 -7.25 -16.69
CA ALA A 189 11.75 -7.53 -16.11
C ALA A 189 12.77 -6.40 -16.34
N GLN A 190 12.83 -5.87 -17.57
CA GLN A 190 13.75 -4.78 -17.92
C GLN A 190 13.38 -3.43 -17.28
N LYS A 191 12.13 -3.26 -16.82
CA LYS A 191 11.63 -2.06 -16.15
C LYS A 191 11.78 -2.12 -14.63
N LEU A 192 12.23 -3.25 -14.08
CA LEU A 192 12.42 -3.44 -12.65
C LEU A 192 13.57 -2.56 -12.13
N MET A 193 13.29 -1.86 -11.05
CA MET A 193 14.17 -0.94 -10.37
C MET A 193 14.47 -1.44 -8.95
N PRO A 194 15.70 -1.24 -8.45
CA PRO A 194 16.02 -1.53 -7.06
C PRO A 194 15.21 -0.62 -6.14
N CYS A 195 14.89 -1.12 -4.94
CA CYS A 195 14.17 -0.36 -3.91
C CYS A 195 14.75 1.04 -3.71
N TYR A 196 13.88 2.02 -3.48
CA TYR A 196 14.31 3.36 -3.06
C TYR A 196 14.95 3.31 -1.66
N SER A 197 15.77 4.30 -1.32
CA SER A 197 16.33 4.48 0.02
C SER A 197 15.47 5.44 0.85
N ILE A 198 15.70 5.45 2.16
CA ILE A 198 15.09 6.42 3.09
C ILE A 198 15.35 7.87 2.64
N GLU A 199 16.53 8.16 2.10
CA GLU A 199 16.87 9.50 1.57
C GLU A 199 15.88 9.97 0.48
N TYR A 200 15.45 9.05 -0.40
CA TYR A 200 14.47 9.38 -1.45
C TYR A 200 13.04 9.47 -0.89
N VAL A 201 12.73 8.72 0.17
CA VAL A 201 11.47 8.89 0.90
C VAL A 201 11.40 10.30 1.49
N ASP A 202 12.42 10.72 2.23
CA ASP A 202 12.47 12.04 2.85
C ASP A 202 12.44 13.17 1.80
N LYS A 203 13.19 13.03 0.71
CA LYS A 203 13.17 13.99 -0.41
C LYS A 203 11.79 14.09 -1.07
N CYS A 204 11.09 12.97 -1.24
CA CYS A 204 9.74 12.97 -1.77
C CYS A 204 8.79 13.70 -0.81
N LEU A 205 8.82 13.32 0.47
CA LEU A 205 7.93 13.86 1.50
C LEU A 205 8.20 15.34 1.81
N SER A 206 9.40 15.86 1.53
CA SER A 206 9.66 17.31 1.67
C SER A 206 8.83 18.18 0.72
N HIS A 207 8.25 17.59 -0.33
CA HIS A 207 7.33 18.26 -1.26
C HIS A 207 5.85 18.07 -0.86
N ALA A 208 5.57 17.44 0.27
CA ALA A 208 4.22 17.25 0.77
C ALA A 208 3.69 18.50 1.47
N LYS A 209 2.43 18.83 1.18
CA LYS A 209 1.62 19.76 1.93
C LYS A 209 0.41 19.02 2.47
N VAL A 210 0.30 19.02 3.79
CA VAL A 210 -0.84 18.45 4.51
C VAL A 210 -2.03 19.37 4.38
N ILE A 211 -3.21 18.77 4.16
CA ILE A 211 -4.50 19.46 4.11
C ILE A 211 -5.53 18.76 4.99
N HIS A 212 -6.53 19.52 5.44
CA HIS A 212 -7.66 18.98 6.21
C HIS A 212 -8.87 18.69 5.31
N PHE A 213 -9.81 17.89 5.81
CA PHE A 213 -11.06 17.70 5.10
C PHE A 213 -11.81 19.02 4.92
N ASN A 214 -12.37 19.21 3.72
CA ASN A 214 -13.10 20.40 3.29
C ASN A 214 -12.28 21.70 3.26
N GLU A 215 -10.97 21.64 3.51
CA GLU A 215 -10.07 22.77 3.28
C GLU A 215 -10.00 23.05 1.79
N GLN A 216 -10.31 24.29 1.39
CA GLN A 216 -10.19 24.72 -0.01
C GLN A 216 -8.78 25.26 -0.25
N ILE A 217 -8.07 24.61 -1.16
CA ILE A 217 -6.73 25.02 -1.60
C ILE A 217 -6.80 25.59 -3.02
N ASP A 218 -6.31 26.82 -3.18
CA ASP A 218 -6.18 27.46 -4.50
C ASP A 218 -4.95 26.89 -5.23
N LEU A 219 -5.21 26.11 -6.27
CA LEU A 219 -4.21 25.57 -7.19
C LEU A 219 -4.09 26.50 -8.41
N TYR A 220 -3.01 27.30 -8.44
CA TYR A 220 -2.67 28.20 -9.55
C TYR A 220 -3.82 29.11 -10.01
N SER A 221 -4.64 29.62 -9.08
CA SER A 221 -5.75 30.58 -9.29
C SER A 221 -6.92 30.16 -10.19
N SER A 222 -6.80 29.05 -10.92
CA SER A 222 -7.80 28.57 -11.89
C SER A 222 -8.44 27.25 -11.47
N ILE A 223 -7.87 26.57 -10.49
CA ILE A 223 -8.34 25.31 -9.96
C ILE A 223 -8.40 25.45 -8.44
N ARG A 224 -9.50 25.06 -7.81
CA ARG A 224 -9.57 24.85 -6.36
C ARG A 224 -9.71 23.37 -6.08
N ALA A 225 -8.91 22.87 -5.15
CA ALA A 225 -9.04 21.49 -4.69
C ALA A 225 -9.51 21.45 -3.23
N SER A 226 -10.22 20.38 -2.88
CA SER A 226 -10.57 20.06 -1.51
C SER A 226 -10.62 18.55 -1.32
N ALA A 227 -10.04 18.05 -0.23
CA ALA A 227 -10.17 16.67 0.18
C ALA A 227 -11.50 16.45 0.91
N ILE A 228 -12.28 15.48 0.46
CA ILE A 228 -13.56 15.08 1.03
C ILE A 228 -13.41 13.69 1.61
N SER A 229 -13.96 13.41 2.80
CA SER A 229 -13.83 12.08 3.40
C SER A 229 -14.42 10.97 2.50
N SER A 230 -13.66 9.91 2.29
CA SER A 230 -14.08 8.72 1.53
C SER A 230 -14.61 7.57 2.40
N GLY A 231 -14.44 7.66 3.73
CA GLY A 231 -14.85 6.62 4.68
C GLY A 231 -14.03 5.31 4.64
N TYR A 232 -13.08 5.17 3.73
CA TYR A 232 -12.35 3.92 3.50
C TYR A 232 -11.34 3.59 4.60
N CYS A 233 -10.44 4.52 4.90
CA CYS A 233 -9.47 4.41 5.98
C CYS A 233 -9.19 5.79 6.60
N LEU A 234 -8.43 5.83 7.71
CA LEU A 234 -8.02 7.09 8.34
C LEU A 234 -7.37 8.04 7.32
N GLY A 235 -7.92 9.25 7.21
CA GLY A 235 -7.44 10.29 6.30
C GLY A 235 -7.75 10.08 4.82
N SER A 236 -8.33 8.94 4.42
CA SER A 236 -8.66 8.71 3.00
C SER A 236 -9.66 9.72 2.46
N CYS A 237 -9.42 10.20 1.25
CA CYS A 237 -10.22 11.24 0.64
C CYS A 237 -10.59 10.98 -0.82
N ASN A 238 -11.66 11.65 -1.23
CA ASN A 238 -12.04 11.91 -2.60
C ASN A 238 -11.67 13.36 -2.92
N TRP A 239 -11.07 13.60 -4.08
CA TRP A 239 -10.63 14.94 -4.47
C TRP A 239 -11.71 15.63 -5.26
N GLN A 240 -12.26 16.73 -4.72
CA GLN A 240 -13.10 17.65 -5.49
C GLN A 240 -12.23 18.77 -6.06
N LEU A 241 -12.38 19.01 -7.35
CA LEU A 241 -11.74 20.05 -8.13
C LEU A 241 -12.80 20.98 -8.71
N ASP A 242 -12.83 22.23 -8.26
CA ASP A 242 -13.65 23.28 -8.87
C ASP A 242 -12.76 24.08 -9.85
N ILE A 243 -13.04 23.94 -11.14
CA ILE A 243 -12.20 24.40 -12.24
C ILE A 243 -12.87 25.55 -12.98
N ASN A 244 -12.15 26.67 -13.16
CA ASN A 244 -12.62 27.76 -14.01
C ASN A 244 -12.39 27.44 -15.49
N VAL A 245 -13.47 27.31 -16.25
CA VAL A 245 -13.43 26.92 -17.68
C VAL A 245 -13.27 28.14 -18.60
N ASN A 246 -13.62 29.35 -18.14
CA ASN A 246 -13.54 30.58 -18.93
C ASN A 246 -12.18 31.27 -18.74
N HIS A 247 -11.13 30.69 -19.33
CA HIS A 247 -9.73 31.10 -19.16
C HIS A 247 -9.33 32.46 -19.76
N ASN A 248 -10.23 33.13 -20.50
CA ASN A 248 -9.94 34.41 -21.16
C ASN A 248 -10.02 35.63 -20.22
N GLN A 249 -10.29 35.42 -18.93
CA GLN A 249 -10.13 36.45 -17.91
C GLN A 249 -9.18 35.91 -16.84
N THR A 250 -8.14 36.69 -16.56
CA THR A 250 -7.21 36.57 -15.44
C THR A 250 -7.90 36.83 -14.10
N SER A 251 -9.17 36.43 -13.93
CA SER A 251 -9.89 36.52 -12.69
C SER A 251 -9.54 35.30 -11.84
N LYS A 252 -8.86 35.58 -10.73
CA LYS A 252 -8.80 34.66 -9.59
C LYS A 252 -10.21 34.14 -9.30
N ILE A 253 -10.33 32.90 -8.85
CA ILE A 253 -11.61 32.43 -8.32
C ILE A 253 -11.96 33.29 -7.10
N GLU A 254 -12.86 34.27 -7.28
CA GLU A 254 -13.31 35.14 -6.19
C GLU A 254 -14.20 34.33 -5.24
N THR A 255 -14.00 34.53 -3.93
CA THR A 255 -14.66 33.81 -2.84
C THR A 255 -16.15 34.13 -2.70
N SER A 256 -16.72 34.98 -3.56
CA SER A 256 -18.11 35.46 -3.47
C SER A 256 -18.92 35.27 -4.76
N SER A 257 -19.90 34.36 -4.67
CA SER A 257 -21.24 34.45 -5.26
C SER A 257 -21.46 34.39 -6.78
N SER A 258 -20.57 33.84 -7.60
CA SER A 258 -20.97 33.35 -8.93
C SER A 258 -20.42 31.95 -9.23
N GLN A 259 -21.08 30.93 -8.66
CA GLN A 259 -20.85 29.51 -8.98
C GLN A 259 -21.12 29.15 -10.47
N SER A 260 -21.64 30.07 -11.29
CA SER A 260 -22.13 29.79 -12.64
C SER A 260 -21.06 29.44 -13.69
N ASN A 261 -19.77 29.59 -13.39
CA ASN A 261 -18.68 29.36 -14.36
C ASN A 261 -17.66 28.30 -13.94
N LEU A 262 -17.89 27.59 -12.83
CA LEU A 262 -16.99 26.55 -12.35
C LEU A 262 -17.51 25.19 -12.78
N THR A 263 -16.62 24.37 -13.33
CA THR A 263 -16.87 22.95 -13.55
C THR A 263 -16.34 22.16 -12.38
N ARG A 264 -17.19 21.33 -11.78
CA ARG A 264 -16.85 20.45 -10.66
C ARG A 264 -16.47 19.07 -11.17
N PHE A 265 -15.20 18.73 -11.01
CA PHE A 265 -14.66 17.40 -11.25
C PHE A 265 -14.40 16.72 -9.90
N ILE A 266 -14.89 15.51 -9.70
CA ILE A 266 -14.63 14.73 -8.49
C ILE A 266 -13.91 13.44 -8.88
N TYR A 267 -12.76 13.22 -8.26
CA TYR A 267 -12.05 11.95 -8.30
C TYR A 267 -12.43 11.13 -7.06
N MET A 268 -13.17 10.05 -7.29
CA MET A 268 -13.53 9.08 -6.27
C MET A 268 -12.50 7.94 -6.28
N SER A 269 -11.72 7.90 -5.20
CA SER A 269 -10.76 6.83 -4.91
C SER A 269 -11.46 5.70 -4.15
N SER A 270 -10.67 4.77 -3.55
CA SER A 270 -11.19 3.76 -2.62
C SER A 270 -12.11 4.41 -1.58
N SER A 271 -13.41 4.08 -1.64
CA SER A 271 -14.47 4.66 -0.82
C SER A 271 -15.34 3.56 -0.25
N THR A 272 -15.87 3.75 0.96
CA THR A 272 -16.87 2.84 1.54
C THR A 272 -17.94 3.61 2.30
N THR A 273 -19.16 3.10 2.23
CA THR A 273 -20.31 3.60 2.99
C THR A 273 -20.56 2.77 4.25
N LEU A 274 -19.80 1.68 4.45
CA LEU A 274 -19.86 0.85 5.65
C LEU A 274 -19.31 1.63 6.85
N GLU A 275 -19.81 1.32 8.04
CA GLU A 275 -19.32 1.95 9.26
C GLU A 275 -17.95 1.37 9.64
N THR A 276 -16.92 2.22 9.54
CA THR A 276 -15.55 1.96 9.99
C THR A 276 -15.19 2.89 11.16
N TYR A 277 -13.99 2.79 11.72
CA TYR A 277 -13.49 3.80 12.67
C TYR A 277 -13.26 5.18 12.05
N SER A 278 -13.14 5.28 10.72
CA SER A 278 -12.77 6.53 10.04
C SER A 278 -13.96 7.51 9.92
N THR A 279 -13.68 8.78 9.64
CA THR A 279 -14.73 9.77 9.30
C THR A 279 -15.60 9.25 8.16
N LYS A 280 -16.92 9.31 8.31
CA LYS A 280 -17.88 8.76 7.34
C LYS A 280 -17.72 9.36 5.93
N PHE A 281 -18.10 8.59 4.92
CA PHE A 281 -18.20 9.07 3.54
C PHE A 281 -19.15 10.28 3.46
N ASN A 282 -18.72 11.34 2.76
CA ASN A 282 -19.52 12.55 2.59
C ASN A 282 -20.25 12.52 1.23
N TYR A 283 -21.59 12.47 1.28
CA TYR A 283 -22.44 12.43 0.09
C TYR A 283 -22.69 13.81 -0.53
N ASP A 284 -22.73 14.86 0.29
CA ASP A 284 -23.20 16.19 -0.11
C ASP A 284 -22.29 16.82 -1.17
N SER A 285 -20.98 16.54 -1.11
CA SER A 285 -20.02 17.05 -2.08
C SER A 285 -20.27 16.57 -3.52
N PHE A 286 -20.98 15.45 -3.70
CA PHE A 286 -21.27 14.88 -5.02
C PHE A 286 -22.49 15.51 -5.70
N ILE A 287 -23.27 16.30 -4.96
CA ILE A 287 -24.43 17.01 -5.52
C ILE A 287 -23.93 18.02 -6.56
N ASN A 288 -24.55 18.01 -7.74
CA ASN A 288 -24.19 18.86 -8.88
C ASN A 288 -22.73 18.69 -9.36
N CYS A 289 -22.19 17.47 -9.25
CA CYS A 289 -20.91 17.14 -9.89
C CYS A 289 -21.09 17.06 -11.42
N ASP A 290 -20.22 17.75 -12.17
CA ASP A 290 -20.24 17.72 -13.64
C ASP A 290 -19.52 16.47 -14.19
N TYR A 291 -18.39 16.11 -13.55
CA TYR A 291 -17.57 14.97 -13.95
C TYR A 291 -17.16 14.15 -12.74
N LEU A 292 -17.55 12.88 -12.72
CA LEU A 292 -17.14 11.91 -11.71
C LEU A 292 -16.18 10.90 -12.33
N LEU A 293 -14.95 10.86 -11.84
CA LEU A 293 -13.99 9.79 -12.14
C LEU A 293 -14.03 8.77 -11.00
N LEU A 294 -14.54 7.58 -11.30
CA LEU A 294 -14.63 6.47 -10.36
C LEU A 294 -13.46 5.51 -10.56
N SER A 295 -12.81 5.11 -9.48
CA SER A 295 -11.69 4.15 -9.48
C SER A 295 -11.81 3.13 -8.35
N ASN A 296 -10.97 2.10 -8.33
CA ASN A 296 -10.92 1.09 -7.27
C ASN A 296 -12.28 0.44 -6.95
N LEU A 297 -12.95 -0.02 -7.99
CA LEU A 297 -14.21 -0.74 -7.84
C LEU A 297 -13.94 -2.15 -7.32
N CYS A 298 -14.49 -2.47 -6.15
CA CYS A 298 -14.50 -3.85 -5.65
C CYS A 298 -15.52 -4.67 -6.47
N PRO A 299 -15.08 -5.70 -7.23
CA PRO A 299 -16.00 -6.54 -8.00
C PRO A 299 -16.80 -7.52 -7.11
N LEU A 300 -16.39 -7.68 -5.84
CA LEU A 300 -17.00 -8.59 -4.88
C LEU A 300 -18.13 -7.87 -4.13
N SER A 301 -19.35 -8.02 -4.64
CA SER A 301 -20.55 -7.36 -4.11
C SER A 301 -21.08 -7.95 -2.78
N THR A 302 -20.45 -8.98 -2.21
CA THR A 302 -21.05 -9.82 -1.13
C THR A 302 -20.16 -10.14 0.06
N ILE A 303 -19.00 -9.52 0.23
CA ILE A 303 -18.12 -9.79 1.39
C ILE A 303 -18.31 -8.69 2.42
N ASP A 304 -19.38 -8.81 3.22
CA ASP A 304 -19.54 -8.03 4.44
C ASP A 304 -18.77 -8.73 5.58
N ALA A 305 -18.02 -7.95 6.36
CA ALA A 305 -17.36 -8.42 7.57
C ALA A 305 -18.35 -9.07 8.55
N SER A 306 -19.62 -8.64 8.55
CA SER A 306 -20.69 -9.27 9.36
C SER A 306 -20.94 -10.74 9.00
N ILE A 307 -20.67 -11.14 7.75
CA ILE A 307 -20.90 -12.50 7.26
C ILE A 307 -19.68 -13.39 7.54
N ASN A 308 -18.47 -12.90 7.26
CA ASN A 308 -17.25 -13.69 7.35
C ASN A 308 -16.57 -13.64 8.73
N GLY A 309 -16.83 -12.58 9.51
CA GLY A 309 -16.30 -12.40 10.85
C GLY A 309 -16.61 -13.59 11.78
N PRO A 310 -17.86 -14.08 11.87
CA PRO A 310 -18.20 -15.24 12.69
C PRO A 310 -17.48 -16.54 12.27
N GLU A 311 -17.23 -16.74 10.97
CA GLU A 311 -16.49 -17.91 10.49
C GLU A 311 -15.01 -17.82 10.91
N LEU A 312 -14.41 -16.63 10.79
CA LEU A 312 -13.04 -16.37 11.21
C LEU A 312 -12.87 -16.61 12.71
N THR A 313 -13.72 -16.01 13.55
CA THR A 313 -13.60 -16.12 15.01
C THR A 313 -13.81 -17.55 15.50
N LYS A 314 -14.74 -18.30 14.90
CA LYS A 314 -14.94 -19.73 15.21
C LYS A 314 -13.73 -20.58 14.86
N LYS A 315 -13.05 -20.32 13.73
CA LYS A 315 -11.81 -21.01 13.37
C LYS A 315 -10.69 -20.69 14.36
N ILE A 316 -10.56 -19.42 14.72
CA ILE A 316 -9.59 -18.96 15.73
C ILE A 316 -9.85 -19.64 17.08
N GLU A 317 -11.08 -19.66 17.56
CA GLU A 317 -11.46 -20.30 18.81
C GLU A 317 -11.08 -21.78 18.86
N ASN A 318 -11.39 -22.54 17.80
CA ASN A 318 -11.05 -23.95 17.73
C ASN A 318 -9.53 -24.18 17.86
N ILE A 319 -8.73 -23.39 17.13
CA ILE A 319 -7.26 -23.50 17.17
C ILE A 319 -6.72 -23.18 18.57
N LEU A 320 -7.24 -22.13 19.21
CA LEU A 320 -6.80 -21.71 20.54
C LEU A 320 -7.20 -22.72 21.63
N ASN A 321 -8.39 -23.32 21.52
CA ASN A 321 -8.85 -24.38 22.42
C ASN A 321 -7.99 -25.65 22.31
N ASP A 322 -7.44 -25.93 21.13
CA ASP A 322 -6.48 -27.01 20.90
C ASP A 322 -5.04 -26.64 21.32
N HIS A 323 -4.86 -25.54 22.07
CA HIS A 323 -3.57 -24.97 22.47
C HIS A 323 -2.65 -24.57 21.30
N GLY A 324 -3.21 -24.37 20.11
CA GLY A 324 -2.49 -23.89 18.93
C GLY A 324 -2.35 -22.37 18.92
N SER A 325 -1.46 -21.87 18.07
CA SER A 325 -1.34 -20.44 17.74
C SER A 325 -1.87 -20.15 16.35
N VAL A 326 -2.43 -18.95 16.17
CA VAL A 326 -2.96 -18.46 14.89
C VAL A 326 -1.97 -17.48 14.28
N LEU A 327 -1.63 -17.64 13.00
CA LEU A 327 -0.86 -16.66 12.22
C LEU A 327 -1.78 -15.94 11.24
N ILE A 328 -1.82 -14.60 11.31
CA ILE A 328 -2.62 -13.73 10.45
C ILE A 328 -1.65 -12.78 9.71
N PRO A 329 -1.35 -13.05 8.44
CA PRO A 329 -0.64 -12.07 7.61
C PRO A 329 -1.63 -10.99 7.16
N CYS A 330 -1.29 -9.72 7.41
CA CYS A 330 -2.09 -8.60 6.97
C CYS A 330 -1.26 -7.31 6.89
N SER A 331 -1.80 -6.28 6.25
CA SER A 331 -1.17 -4.96 6.24
C SER A 331 -0.90 -4.46 7.67
N SER A 332 0.27 -3.87 7.88
CA SER A 332 0.69 -3.28 9.16
C SER A 332 -0.08 -2.00 9.51
N THR A 333 -0.93 -1.52 8.61
CA THR A 333 -1.65 -0.25 8.73
C THR A 333 -3.10 -0.41 8.29
N GLY A 334 -4.01 0.39 8.84
CA GLY A 334 -5.40 0.43 8.41
C GLY A 334 -6.28 -0.59 9.14
N LEU A 335 -6.85 -1.53 8.39
CA LEU A 335 -7.82 -2.53 8.88
C LEU A 335 -7.33 -3.32 10.10
N ILE A 336 -6.01 -3.40 10.30
CA ILE A 336 -5.43 -4.03 11.49
C ILE A 336 -5.96 -3.45 12.81
N PHE A 337 -6.25 -2.14 12.85
CA PHE A 337 -6.77 -1.49 14.05
C PHE A 337 -8.19 -1.98 14.40
N GLU A 338 -9.03 -2.20 13.38
CA GLU A 338 -10.35 -2.85 13.55
C GLU A 338 -10.22 -4.30 13.94
N MET A 339 -9.28 -5.02 13.35
CA MET A 339 -9.08 -6.43 13.64
C MET A 339 -8.73 -6.67 15.11
N PHE A 340 -7.86 -5.83 15.71
CA PHE A 340 -7.57 -5.93 17.14
C PHE A 340 -8.80 -5.69 18.00
N GLU A 341 -9.61 -4.66 17.68
CA GLU A 341 -10.84 -4.37 18.41
C GLU A 341 -11.88 -5.48 18.26
N PHE A 342 -12.05 -6.00 17.05
CA PHE A 342 -12.95 -7.10 16.72
C PHE A 342 -12.59 -8.39 17.47
N LEU A 343 -11.32 -8.81 17.42
CA LEU A 343 -10.85 -10.02 18.11
C LEU A 343 -10.96 -9.87 19.63
N THR A 344 -10.61 -8.70 20.18
CA THR A 344 -10.71 -8.44 21.62
C THR A 344 -12.16 -8.55 22.10
N ASN A 345 -13.10 -7.91 21.39
CA ASN A 345 -14.53 -8.00 21.71
C ASN A 345 -15.03 -9.44 21.68
N TYR A 346 -14.53 -10.25 20.73
CA TYR A 346 -14.86 -11.67 20.67
C TYR A 346 -14.31 -12.43 21.88
N PHE A 347 -13.04 -12.23 22.24
CA PHE A 347 -12.44 -12.89 23.40
C PHE A 347 -13.06 -12.50 24.74
N GLU A 348 -13.53 -11.27 24.88
CA GLU A 348 -14.34 -10.84 26.02
C GLU A 348 -15.63 -11.67 26.15
N GLN A 349 -16.31 -11.97 25.04
CA GLN A 349 -17.56 -12.74 25.06
C GLN A 349 -17.35 -14.20 25.44
N ILE A 350 -16.24 -14.81 25.03
CA ILE A 350 -15.92 -16.22 25.30
C ILE A 350 -14.97 -16.42 26.49
N ASN A 351 -14.66 -15.35 27.23
CA ASN A 351 -13.75 -15.35 28.40
C ASN A 351 -12.31 -15.84 28.09
N LEU A 352 -11.78 -15.55 26.90
CA LEU A 352 -10.40 -15.86 26.49
C LEU A 352 -9.46 -14.64 26.58
N LEU A 353 -9.54 -13.87 27.66
CA LEU A 353 -8.79 -12.61 27.83
C LEU A 353 -7.28 -12.79 28.08
N ASN A 354 -6.85 -14.00 28.41
CA ASN A 354 -5.44 -14.30 28.71
C ASN A 354 -4.58 -14.57 27.45
N ILE A 355 -5.17 -14.49 26.26
CA ILE A 355 -4.49 -14.82 25.01
C ILE A 355 -3.69 -13.61 24.52
N HIS A 356 -2.38 -13.81 24.35
CA HIS A 356 -1.50 -12.78 23.84
C HIS A 356 -1.63 -12.63 22.32
N MET A 357 -1.72 -11.37 21.87
CA MET A 357 -1.60 -10.96 20.48
C MET A 357 -0.23 -10.34 20.26
N TYR A 358 0.52 -10.87 19.30
CA TYR A 358 1.83 -10.36 18.90
C TYR A 358 1.69 -9.63 17.57
N PHE A 359 2.11 -8.37 17.50
CA PHE A 359 2.09 -7.58 16.27
C PHE A 359 3.52 -7.33 15.78
N ILE A 360 3.89 -8.04 14.71
CA ILE A 360 5.23 -8.09 14.15
C ILE A 360 5.31 -7.20 12.92
N SER A 361 6.08 -6.12 13.01
CA SER A 361 6.40 -5.23 11.89
C SER A 361 7.46 -4.22 12.35
N PRO A 362 8.38 -3.77 11.47
CA PRO A 362 9.34 -2.71 11.82
C PRO A 362 8.64 -1.40 12.21
N ILE A 363 7.41 -1.19 11.78
CA ILE A 363 6.62 0.03 12.03
C ILE A 363 5.46 -0.17 13.03
N SER A 364 5.31 -1.38 13.60
CA SER A 364 4.18 -1.76 14.47
C SER A 364 3.89 -0.73 15.59
N ASN A 365 4.90 -0.38 16.38
CA ASN A 365 4.75 0.56 17.50
C ASN A 365 4.46 2.00 17.04
N ALA A 366 5.12 2.43 15.96
CA ALA A 366 4.91 3.76 15.38
C ALA A 366 3.49 3.90 14.84
N ASN A 367 2.98 2.89 14.13
CA ASN A 367 1.62 2.89 13.58
C ASN A 367 0.54 2.99 14.65
N LEU A 368 0.64 2.20 15.72
CA LEU A 368 -0.31 2.28 16.84
C LEU A 368 -0.25 3.65 17.53
N SER A 369 0.94 4.25 17.64
CA SER A 369 1.09 5.59 18.23
C SER A 369 0.49 6.67 17.33
N ILE A 370 0.74 6.60 16.02
CA ILE A 370 0.20 7.52 15.01
C ILE A 370 -1.33 7.45 15.00
N SER A 371 -1.91 6.24 14.97
CA SER A 371 -3.38 6.09 14.91
C SER A 371 -4.06 6.79 16.09
N ASN A 372 -3.47 6.75 17.28
CA ASN A 372 -4.02 7.44 18.45
C ASN A 372 -3.85 8.97 18.41
N ALA A 373 -2.79 9.47 17.78
CA ALA A 373 -2.60 10.89 17.59
C ALA A 373 -3.58 11.48 16.56
N MET A 374 -4.15 10.66 15.67
CA MET A 374 -5.06 11.07 14.60
C MET A 374 -6.54 10.99 15.00
N SER A 375 -6.86 11.31 16.25
CA SER A 375 -8.24 11.22 16.76
C SER A 375 -9.22 12.19 16.08
N GLU A 376 -8.75 13.22 15.39
CA GLU A 376 -9.59 14.14 14.62
C GLU A 376 -10.15 13.52 13.33
N TRP A 377 -9.61 12.37 12.91
CA TRP A 377 -9.89 11.72 11.63
C TRP A 377 -10.76 10.45 11.77
N VAL A 378 -11.20 10.14 13.00
CA VAL A 378 -12.13 9.03 13.28
C VAL A 378 -13.60 9.50 13.22
N THR A 379 -14.54 8.60 13.51
CA THR A 379 -15.97 8.96 13.65
C THR A 379 -16.20 9.98 14.76
N GLU A 380 -17.25 10.80 14.62
CA GLU A 380 -17.62 11.82 15.61
C GLU A 380 -17.78 11.26 17.04
N GLN A 381 -18.33 10.05 17.16
CA GLN A 381 -18.45 9.36 18.46
C GLN A 381 -17.09 9.10 19.11
N ARG A 382 -16.11 8.62 18.33
CA ARG A 382 -14.74 8.37 18.82
C ARG A 382 -13.98 9.68 19.06
N GLN A 383 -14.24 10.72 18.26
CA GLN A 383 -13.69 12.06 18.49
C GLN A 383 -14.12 12.60 19.87
N ILE A 384 -15.44 12.57 20.17
CA ILE A 384 -15.99 13.02 21.45
C ILE A 384 -15.38 12.22 22.61
N ALA A 385 -15.28 10.89 22.47
CA ALA A 385 -14.63 10.05 23.46
C ALA A 385 -13.15 10.44 23.68
N SER A 386 -12.42 10.73 22.61
CA SER A 386 -11.03 11.22 22.67
C SER A 386 -10.91 12.56 23.39
N PHE A 387 -11.82 13.50 23.15
CA PHE A 387 -11.84 14.78 23.87
C PHE A 387 -12.15 14.61 25.36
N SER A 388 -12.86 13.55 25.74
CA SER A 388 -13.10 13.17 27.14
C SER A 388 -11.96 12.38 27.80
N GLY A 389 -10.84 12.18 27.09
CA GLY A 389 -9.65 11.48 27.59
C GLY A 389 -9.63 9.97 27.36
N THR A 390 -10.61 9.42 26.63
CA THR A 390 -10.64 7.99 26.25
C THR A 390 -9.96 7.80 24.91
N PRO A 391 -8.92 6.97 24.77
CA PRO A 391 -8.25 6.76 23.48
C PRO A 391 -9.22 6.39 22.34
N PRO A 392 -8.97 6.86 21.09
CA PRO A 392 -9.85 6.57 19.96
C PRO A 392 -9.84 5.10 19.53
N PHE A 393 -8.84 4.31 19.95
CA PHE A 393 -8.70 2.90 19.63
C PHE A 393 -8.45 2.04 20.88
N LYS A 394 -9.03 0.84 20.91
CA LYS A 394 -8.90 -0.10 22.04
C LYS A 394 -7.49 -0.66 22.22
N HIS A 395 -6.67 -0.70 21.16
CA HIS A 395 -5.31 -1.24 21.25
C HIS A 395 -4.44 -0.53 22.29
N ASN A 396 -4.77 0.71 22.68
CA ASN A 396 -4.08 1.39 23.77
C ASN A 396 -4.22 0.70 25.12
N GLU A 397 -5.39 0.14 25.41
CA GLU A 397 -5.58 -0.63 26.62
C GLU A 397 -4.86 -1.98 26.51
N LEU A 398 -4.95 -2.64 25.35
CA LEU A 398 -4.30 -3.92 25.09
C LEU A 398 -2.78 -3.87 25.26
N ILE A 399 -2.15 -2.77 24.83
CA ILE A 399 -0.71 -2.56 25.03
C ILE A 399 -0.39 -2.37 26.52
N LYS A 400 -1.21 -1.60 27.24
CA LYS A 400 -1.03 -1.34 28.68
C LYS A 400 -1.18 -2.61 29.52
N THR A 401 -2.14 -3.47 29.17
CA THR A 401 -2.36 -4.76 29.84
C THR A 401 -1.41 -5.86 29.35
N LYS A 402 -0.57 -5.56 28.36
CA LYS A 402 0.32 -6.51 27.66
C LYS A 402 -0.41 -7.62 26.91
N CYS A 403 -1.73 -7.51 26.69
CA CYS A 403 -2.48 -8.39 25.81
C CYS A 403 -2.05 -8.23 24.34
N LEU A 404 -1.63 -7.02 23.93
CA LEU A 404 -1.03 -6.74 22.63
C LEU A 404 0.45 -6.36 22.79
N ILE A 405 1.34 -7.15 22.19
CA ILE A 405 2.79 -6.97 22.28
C ILE A 405 3.33 -6.64 20.87
N THR A 406 3.94 -5.47 20.72
CA THR A 406 4.59 -5.08 19.47
C THR A 406 6.02 -5.60 19.41
N ILE A 407 6.40 -6.16 18.27
CA ILE A 407 7.72 -6.73 18.02
C ILE A 407 8.26 -6.13 16.71
N PRO A 408 9.37 -5.36 16.78
CA PRO A 408 10.13 -4.97 15.59
C PRO A 408 10.69 -6.20 14.84
N SER A 409 10.56 -6.24 13.52
CA SER A 409 10.93 -7.43 12.72
C SER A 409 12.43 -7.73 12.72
N ASP A 410 13.28 -6.72 12.93
CA ASP A 410 14.74 -6.88 13.09
C ASP A 410 15.11 -7.68 14.35
N ARG A 411 14.28 -7.63 15.40
CA ARG A 411 14.50 -8.36 16.66
C ARG A 411 14.14 -9.85 16.60
N LEU A 412 13.53 -10.32 15.50
CA LEU A 412 13.29 -11.74 15.29
C LEU A 412 14.58 -12.51 14.98
N ASP A 413 15.60 -11.82 14.47
CA ASP A 413 16.85 -12.42 14.01
C ASP A 413 17.94 -12.43 15.10
N ASP A 414 17.70 -11.81 16.26
CA ASP A 414 18.63 -11.81 17.40
C ASP A 414 18.71 -13.23 18.00
N THR A 415 19.66 -14.02 17.48
CA THR A 415 19.89 -15.45 17.79
C THR A 415 20.10 -15.78 19.27
N GLU A 416 20.29 -14.78 20.14
CA GLU A 416 20.50 -15.00 21.58
C GLU A 416 19.21 -14.90 22.41
N THR A 417 18.12 -14.36 21.86
CA THR A 417 16.80 -14.33 22.51
C THR A 417 15.71 -14.65 21.51
N LEU A 418 15.52 -15.94 21.19
CA LEU A 418 14.29 -16.42 20.58
C LEU A 418 13.12 -15.85 21.39
N ILE A 419 12.31 -14.99 20.75
CA ILE A 419 11.07 -14.51 21.35
C ILE A 419 10.22 -15.75 21.60
N ASN A 420 10.06 -16.11 22.87
CA ASN A 420 9.24 -17.24 23.25
C ASN A 420 7.78 -16.78 23.20
N PHE A 421 7.13 -17.02 22.06
CA PHE A 421 5.70 -16.78 21.92
C PHE A 421 4.96 -17.69 22.89
N GLU A 422 4.23 -17.10 23.83
CA GLU A 422 3.37 -17.87 24.73
C GLU A 422 2.28 -18.55 23.90
N GLN A 423 2.00 -19.82 24.18
CA GLN A 423 0.97 -20.59 23.48
C GLN A 423 -0.17 -20.92 24.45
N PRO A 424 -1.44 -20.78 24.03
CA PRO A 424 -1.91 -20.34 22.72
C PRO A 424 -1.77 -18.81 22.50
N SER A 425 -1.61 -18.39 21.25
CA SER A 425 -1.44 -16.96 20.89
C SER A 425 -1.90 -16.64 19.47
N ILE A 426 -2.04 -15.35 19.20
CA ILE A 426 -2.31 -14.82 17.86
C ILE A 426 -1.11 -14.00 17.43
N ILE A 427 -0.58 -14.32 16.26
CA ILE A 427 0.56 -13.65 15.67
C ILE A 427 0.05 -12.92 14.42
N VAL A 428 0.18 -11.62 14.43
CA VAL A 428 -0.10 -10.75 13.30
C VAL A 428 1.23 -10.29 12.74
N THR A 429 1.45 -10.49 11.44
CA THR A 429 2.66 -10.02 10.76
C THR A 429 2.31 -9.08 9.63
N GLY A 430 3.07 -7.99 9.53
CA GLY A 430 3.02 -7.05 8.43
C GLY A 430 3.26 -7.74 7.09
N ASP A 431 2.44 -7.39 6.10
CA ASP A 431 2.47 -8.01 4.79
C ASP A 431 2.75 -6.99 3.68
N VAL A 432 3.61 -7.37 2.72
CA VAL A 432 3.71 -6.71 1.40
C VAL A 432 3.47 -7.70 0.24
N THR A 433 3.35 -9.02 0.43
CA THR A 433 2.85 -10.04 -0.56
C THR A 433 3.05 -11.51 -0.09
N LEU A 434 3.27 -11.74 1.21
CA LEU A 434 3.79 -12.97 1.82
C LEU A 434 5.18 -13.31 1.29
N ARG A 435 5.93 -12.26 0.93
CA ARG A 435 7.27 -12.36 0.40
C ARG A 435 8.24 -11.69 1.32
#